data_AF-A0A554X7T0-F1
#
_entry.id   AF-A0A554X7T0-F1
#
_cell.length_a   1.000
_cell.length_b   1.000
_cell.length_c   1.000
_cell.angle_alpha   90.00
_cell.angle_beta   90.00
_cell.angle_gamma   90.00
#
_symmetry.space_group_name_H-M   'P 1'
#
loop_
_entity.id
_entity.type
_entity.pdbx_description
1 polymer ?
#
loop_
_entity_poly.entity_id
_entity_poly.type
_entity_poly.pdbx_seq_one_letter_code
_entity_poly.pdbx_strand_id
1 'polypeptide(L)' 'MLETLFAFVSAHAWAQWLFVAFLFLPPMVIVLVTGQRGLASLATVLGWWALVLMLALAMV' A
#
# COMPACT_ATOMS: atom_id res chain seq x y z
N MET A 1 3.32 0.82 -18.02
CA MET A 1 3.88 -0.14 -17.02
C MET A 1 2.90 -0.49 -15.90
N LEU A 2 2.15 0.48 -15.35
CA LEU A 2 1.14 0.19 -14.32
C LEU A 2 0.01 -0.71 -14.85
N GLU A 3 -0.44 -0.46 -16.08
CA GLU A 3 -1.49 -1.24 -16.77
C GLU A 3 -1.14 -2.74 -16.90
N THR A 4 0.09 -3.07 -17.32
CA THR A 4 0.57 -4.45 -17.40
C THR A 4 0.61 -5.14 -16.03
N LEU A 5 0.92 -4.39 -14.98
CA LEU A 5 0.95 -4.90 -13.61
C LEU A 5 -0.48 -5.16 -13.10
N PHE A 6 -1.42 -4.25 -13.36
CA PHE A 6 -2.83 -4.45 -13.05
C PHE A 6 -3.45 -5.60 -13.85
N ALA A 7 -3.09 -5.77 -15.12
CA ALA A 7 -3.54 -6.90 -15.93
C ALA A 7 -3.03 -8.25 -15.38
N PHE A 8 -1.79 -8.30 -14.91
CA PHE A 8 -1.25 -9.50 -14.26
C PHE A 8 -1.95 -9.81 -12.93
N VAL A 9 -2.13 -8.79 -12.09
CA VAL A 9 -2.79 -8.91 -10.78
C VAL A 9 -4.25 -9.33 -10.94
N SER A 10 -4.97 -8.77 -11.90
CA SER A 10 -6.38 -9.11 -12.13
C SER A 10 -6.55 -10.55 -12.64
N ALA A 11 -5.60 -11.05 -13.43
CA ALA A 11 -5.63 -12.41 -13.98
C ALA A 11 -5.36 -13.52 -12.95
N HIS A 12 -4.77 -13.19 -11.78
CA HIS A 12 -4.34 -14.20 -10.81
C HIS A 12 -4.85 -13.89 -9.39
N ALA A 13 -5.78 -14.70 -8.89
CA ALA A 13 -6.38 -14.51 -7.56
C ALA A 13 -5.33 -14.43 -6.42
N TRP A 14 -4.27 -15.25 -6.47
CA TRP A 14 -3.19 -15.19 -5.47
C TRP A 14 -2.38 -13.87 -5.52
N ALA A 15 -2.24 -13.30 -6.72
CA ALA A 15 -1.55 -12.02 -6.92
C ALA A 15 -2.38 -10.85 -6.39
N GLN A 16 -3.71 -10.94 -6.43
CA GLN A 16 -4.61 -9.95 -5.81
C GLN A 16 -4.39 -9.88 -4.30
N TRP A 17 -4.33 -11.03 -3.63
CA TRP A 17 -4.06 -11.10 -2.19
C TRP A 17 -2.69 -10.51 -1.84
N LEU A 18 -1.66 -10.84 -2.61
CA LEU A 18 -0.32 -10.28 -2.41
C LEU A 18 -0.28 -8.77 -2.68
N PHE A 19 -1.00 -8.28 -3.68
CA PHE A 19 -1.06 -6.86 -4.00
C PHE A 19 -1.72 -6.06 -2.87
N VAL A 20 -2.82 -6.57 -2.33
CA VAL A 20 -3.46 -5.98 -1.14
C VAL A 20 -2.51 -6.04 0.06
N ALA A 21 -1.86 -7.17 0.30
CA ALA A 21 -0.88 -7.28 1.38
C ALA A 21 0.24 -6.25 1.21
N PHE A 22 0.77 -6.06 0.00
CA PHE A 22 1.83 -5.09 -0.26
C PHE A 22 1.41 -3.63 0.00
N LEU A 23 0.15 -3.30 -0.29
CA LEU A 23 -0.40 -1.96 -0.05
C LEU A 23 -0.58 -1.64 1.44
N PHE A 24 -0.96 -2.63 2.26
CA PHE A 24 -1.38 -2.38 3.64
C PHE A 24 -0.43 -2.94 4.71
N LEU A 25 0.42 -3.92 4.38
CA LEU A 25 1.37 -4.51 5.34
C LEU A 25 2.39 -3.49 5.86
N PRO A 26 3.03 -2.64 5.02
CA PRO A 26 4.01 -1.68 5.52
C PRO A 26 3.46 -0.70 6.57
N PRO A 27 2.33 0.01 6.36
CA PRO A 27 1.80 0.89 7.39
C PRO A 27 1.33 0.13 8.63
N MET A 28 0.82 -1.10 8.49
CA MET A 28 0.48 -1.94 9.65
C MET A 28 1.71 -2.30 10.49
N VAL A 29 2.82 -2.68 9.85
CA VAL A 29 4.08 -3.00 10.53
C VAL A 29 4.63 -1.76 11.23
N ILE A 30 4.61 -0.59 10.59
CA ILE A 30 5.06 0.67 11.20
C ILE A 30 4.23 0.97 12.44
N VAL A 31 2.90 0.92 12.35
CA VAL A 31 1.99 1.16 13.49
C VAL A 31 2.25 0.17 14.62
N LEU A 32 2.46 -1.10 14.30
CA LEU A 32 2.74 -2.15 15.28
C LEU A 32 4.07 -1.90 16.01
N VAL A 33 5.15 -1.66 15.26
CA VAL A 33 6.51 -1.45 15.80
C VAL A 33 6.59 -0.17 16.64
N THR A 34 5.88 0.88 16.23
CA THR A 34 5.87 2.17 16.92
C THR A 34 4.83 2.25 18.04
N GLY A 35 3.97 1.24 18.20
CA GLY A 35 2.92 1.22 19.21
C GLY A 35 1.87 2.32 19.04
N GLN A 36 1.73 2.89 17.84
CA GLN A 36 0.83 4.00 17.57
C GLN A 36 -0.64 3.62 17.76
N ARG A 37 -1.44 4.55 18.28
CA ARG A 37 -2.88 4.39 18.50
C ARG A 37 -3.64 5.65 18.12
N GLY A 38 -4.93 5.50 17.79
CA GLY A 38 -5.81 6.62 17.50
C GLY A 38 -5.37 7.44 16.27
N LEU A 39 -5.22 8.76 16.44
CA LEU A 39 -4.88 9.66 15.34
C LEU A 39 -3.48 9.43 14.78
N ALA A 40 -2.52 8.97 15.60
CA ALA A 40 -1.16 8.72 15.15
C ALA A 40 -1.09 7.58 14.13
N SER A 41 -1.84 6.49 14.35
CA SER A 41 -1.89 5.38 13.38
C SER A 41 -2.60 5.79 12.11
N LEU A 42 -3.62 6.64 12.21
CA LEU A 42 -4.33 7.16 11.03
C LEU A 42 -3.44 8.07 10.18
N ALA A 43 -2.63 8.93 10.80
CA ALA A 43 -1.64 9.75 10.11
C ALA A 43 -0.60 8.90 9.37
N THR A 44 -0.13 7.81 9.96
CA THR A 44 0.80 6.86 9.32
C THR A 44 0.18 6.18 8.11
N VAL A 45 -1.06 5.71 8.21
CA VAL A 45 -1.78 5.11 7.07
C VAL A 45 -1.99 6.12 5.94
N LEU A 46 -2.44 7.33 6.26
CA LEU A 46 -2.63 8.39 5.26
C LEU A 46 -1.32 8.83 4.61
N GLY A 47 -0.25 8.99 5.39
CA GLY A 47 1.07 9.33 4.88
C GLY A 47 1.62 8.25 3.95
N TRP A 48 1.40 6.98 4.27
CA TRP A 48 1.75 5.87 3.38
C TRP A 48 0.99 5.94 2.05
N TRP A 49 -0.32 6.17 2.09
CA TRP A 49 -1.11 6.31 0.86
C TRP A 49 -0.70 7.53 0.03
N ALA A 50 -0.37 8.65 0.67
CA ALA A 50 0.17 9.82 -0.02
C ALA A 50 1.48 9.48 -0.75
N LEU A 51 2.38 8.72 -0.11
CA LEU A 51 3.62 8.27 -0.73
C LEU A 51 3.38 7.32 -1.90
N VAL A 52 2.46 6.35 -1.76
CA VAL A 52 2.06 5.46 -2.86
C VAL A 52 1.51 6.25 -4.05
N LEU A 53 0.67 7.26 -3.80
CA LEU A 53 0.14 8.14 -4.85
C LEU A 53 1.23 8.96 -5.53
N MET A 54 2.17 9.53 -4.78
CA MET A 54 3.31 10.26 -5.35
C MET A 54 4.16 9.36 -6.24
N LEU A 55 4.43 8.12 -5.82
CA LEU A 55 5.17 7.14 -6.62
C LEU A 55 4.40 6.76 -7.88
N ALA A 56 3.10 6.52 -7.77
CA ALA A 56 2.26 6.20 -8.92
C ALA A 56 2.27 7.35 -9.95
N LEU A 57 2.17 8.60 -9.48
CA LEU A 57 2.25 9.79 -10.33
C LEU A 57 3.63 9.96 -10.98
N ALA A 58 4.71 9.65 -10.27
CA ALA A 58 6.07 9.73 -10.81
C ALA A 58 6.36 8.65 -11.87
N MET A 59 5.53 7.60 -11.95
CA MET A 59 5.63 6.52 -12.94
C MET A 59 4.74 6.72 -14.17
N VAL A 60 4.01 7.84 -14.23
CA VAL A 60 3.30 8.35 -15.42
C VAL A 60 4.27 9.11 -16.30
#